data_AF-A0A6A5X374-F1
#
_entry.id   AF-A0A6A5X374-F1
#
_cell.length_a   1.000
_cell.length_b   1.000
_cell.length_c   1.000
_cell.angle_alpha   90.00
_cell.angle_beta   90.00
_cell.angle_gamma   90.00
#
_symmetry.space_group_name_H-M   'P 1'
#
loop_
_entity.id
_entity.type
_entity.pdbx_description
1 polymer ?
#
loop_
_entity_poly.entity_id
_entity_poly.type
_entity_poly.pdbx_seq_one_letter_code
_entity_poly.pdbx_strand_id
1 'polypeptide(L)'
;MPPLLRIPYTDPLPLPKIIPSSAVTVEGAVAALVDFLSAGHAGVRARRPRASDVESERHVREQHRQEESWRRSAGGQSHRAATGIGSGSGSGEGTAGARGADVRAWGKTLLLTGAGISVASGLADYRGTNGTYTLNKTYKPIYYNEFCASHEARKRYWARSFLGWTTLHQAKANDAHRACGRLAELGIVDNLITQNVDSFHPLTHPHLPTIELHGYLRSLSQLSMLNPAWAAFLTTLLTTGALNTEDPHSRRKLGLKANPDGDIDVPNAPYTTFRYPACPVCLAKTSSTAPTVSTDADGAWTPPSTTGILKPA
;
A
#
# COMPACT_ATOMS: atom_id res chain seq x y z
N MET A 1 4.20 -34.74 6.04
CA MET A 1 4.47 -34.04 4.76
C MET A 1 5.22 -32.76 5.06
N PRO A 2 6.33 -32.45 4.38
CA PRO A 2 6.90 -31.11 4.44
C PRO A 2 5.85 -30.12 3.92
N PRO A 3 5.73 -28.91 4.51
CA PRO A 3 4.75 -27.93 4.10
C PRO A 3 4.98 -27.57 2.63
N LEU A 4 3.91 -27.65 1.82
CA LEU A 4 3.92 -27.47 0.37
C LEU A 4 4.30 -26.03 -0.08
N LEU A 5 4.44 -25.10 0.86
CA LEU A 5 4.92 -23.75 0.59
C LEU A 5 5.54 -23.16 1.86
N ARG A 6 6.85 -22.88 1.87
CA ARG A 6 7.44 -21.98 2.87
C ARG A 6 7.24 -20.57 2.35
N ILE A 7 6.26 -19.85 2.90
CA ILE A 7 6.19 -18.40 2.73
C ILE A 7 7.09 -17.77 3.81
N PRO A 8 8.05 -16.90 3.45
CA PRO A 8 8.39 -16.47 2.10
C PRO A 8 9.39 -17.42 1.42
N TYR A 9 9.11 -17.73 0.15
CA TYR A 9 10.04 -18.42 -0.74
C TYR A 9 11.21 -17.47 -1.01
N THR A 10 12.42 -17.74 -0.53
CA THR A 10 13.54 -16.79 -0.66
C THR A 10 14.41 -17.08 -1.88
N ASP A 11 14.20 -18.22 -2.54
CA ASP A 11 14.96 -18.59 -3.73
C ASP A 11 14.55 -17.72 -4.95
N PRO A 12 15.46 -17.57 -5.93
CA PRO A 12 15.15 -16.95 -7.21
C PRO A 12 14.01 -17.69 -7.91
N LEU A 13 13.03 -16.95 -8.42
CA LEU A 13 12.00 -17.53 -9.28
C LEU A 13 12.63 -17.88 -10.65
N PRO A 14 12.14 -18.91 -11.34
CA PRO A 14 12.52 -19.14 -12.73
C PRO A 14 12.17 -17.89 -13.57
N LEU A 15 12.96 -17.64 -14.62
CA LEU A 15 12.70 -16.52 -15.53
C LEU A 15 11.27 -16.60 -16.07
N PRO A 16 10.54 -15.48 -16.13
CA PRO A 16 9.18 -15.48 -16.65
C PRO A 16 9.17 -15.91 -18.11
N LYS A 17 8.23 -16.78 -18.48
CA LYS A 17 8.00 -17.12 -19.88
C LYS A 17 7.31 -15.94 -20.56
N ILE A 18 8.01 -15.24 -21.43
CA ILE A 18 7.48 -14.09 -22.18
C ILE A 18 6.61 -14.61 -23.32
N ILE A 19 5.32 -14.24 -23.31
CA ILE A 19 4.35 -14.59 -24.35
C ILE A 19 3.55 -13.33 -24.71
N PRO A 20 3.48 -12.94 -26.00
CA PRO A 20 4.20 -13.52 -27.14
C PRO A 20 5.72 -13.25 -27.04
N SER A 21 6.54 -14.06 -27.72
CA SER A 21 8.00 -13.92 -27.71
C SER A 21 8.49 -12.59 -28.28
N SER A 22 7.65 -11.89 -29.06
CA SER A 22 7.91 -10.53 -29.54
C SER A 22 7.93 -9.48 -28.43
N ALA A 23 7.36 -9.75 -27.24
CA ALA A 23 7.32 -8.83 -26.10
C ALA A 23 8.67 -8.67 -25.36
N VAL A 24 9.79 -8.87 -26.07
CA VAL A 24 11.16 -8.64 -25.60
C VAL A 24 11.71 -7.26 -26.00
N THR A 25 11.01 -6.54 -26.89
CA THR A 25 11.28 -5.12 -27.21
C THR A 25 10.12 -4.24 -26.73
N VAL A 26 10.34 -2.92 -26.67
CA VAL A 26 9.29 -1.96 -26.27
C VAL A 26 8.12 -2.03 -27.25
N GLU A 27 8.39 -1.98 -28.54
CA GLU A 27 7.38 -2.02 -29.60
C GLU A 27 6.58 -3.33 -29.56
N GLY A 28 7.28 -4.46 -29.38
CA GLY A 28 6.64 -5.77 -29.30
C GLY A 28 5.82 -5.95 -28.01
N ALA A 29 6.26 -5.36 -26.90
CA ALA A 29 5.49 -5.35 -25.66
C ALA A 29 4.23 -4.48 -25.78
N VAL A 30 4.34 -3.31 -26.42
CA VAL A 30 3.19 -2.44 -26.71
C VAL A 30 2.20 -3.14 -27.63
N ALA A 31 2.66 -3.77 -28.71
CA ALA A 31 1.80 -4.53 -29.62
C ALA A 31 1.09 -5.68 -28.89
N ALA A 32 1.82 -6.46 -28.09
CA ALA A 32 1.24 -7.55 -27.29
C ALA A 32 0.19 -7.05 -26.28
N LEU A 33 0.43 -5.91 -25.63
CA LEU A 33 -0.54 -5.30 -24.72
C LEU A 33 -1.78 -4.81 -25.47
N VAL A 34 -1.60 -4.12 -26.59
CA VAL A 34 -2.72 -3.65 -27.44
C VAL A 34 -3.55 -4.84 -27.91
N ASP A 35 -2.92 -5.90 -28.41
CA ASP A 35 -3.60 -7.13 -28.83
C ASP A 35 -4.33 -7.77 -27.65
N PHE A 36 -3.69 -7.96 -26.50
CA PHE A 36 -4.31 -8.56 -25.32
C PHE A 36 -5.52 -7.77 -24.81
N LEU A 37 -5.38 -6.45 -24.70
CA LEU A 37 -6.43 -5.56 -24.20
C LEU A 37 -7.58 -5.39 -25.20
N SER A 38 -7.31 -5.58 -26.50
CA SER A 38 -8.30 -5.47 -27.58
C SER A 38 -8.90 -6.82 -28.01
N ALA A 39 -8.30 -7.95 -27.60
CA ALA A 39 -8.72 -9.31 -27.94
C ALA A 39 -10.03 -9.69 -27.22
N GLY A 40 -11.16 -9.18 -27.73
CA GLY A 40 -12.48 -9.76 -27.52
C GLY A 40 -13.42 -9.03 -26.56
N HIS A 41 -13.97 -7.91 -27.01
CA HIS A 41 -15.33 -7.47 -26.65
C HIS A 41 -16.42 -8.22 -27.47
N ALA A 42 -16.02 -9.08 -28.40
CA ALA A 42 -16.93 -9.91 -29.19
C ALA A 42 -17.28 -11.21 -28.43
N GLY A 43 -18.41 -11.21 -27.72
CA GLY A 43 -19.13 -12.47 -27.44
C GLY A 43 -19.52 -12.78 -26.00
N VAL A 44 -19.27 -11.92 -25.01
CA VAL A 44 -19.72 -12.21 -23.63
C VAL A 44 -20.92 -11.36 -23.25
N ARG A 45 -22.09 -12.00 -23.23
CA ARG A 45 -23.31 -11.44 -22.64
C ARG A 45 -23.04 -10.93 -21.22
N ALA A 46 -23.49 -9.71 -20.93
CA ALA A 46 -23.49 -9.13 -19.60
C ALA A 46 -24.03 -10.15 -18.58
N ARG A 47 -23.18 -10.57 -17.64
CA ARG A 47 -23.57 -11.48 -16.58
C ARG A 47 -24.22 -10.64 -15.47
N ARG A 48 -25.44 -10.99 -15.06
CA ARG A 48 -26.07 -10.34 -13.90
C ARG A 48 -25.17 -10.50 -12.66
N PRO A 49 -24.98 -9.47 -11.83
CA PRO A 49 -24.20 -9.57 -10.60
C PRO A 49 -24.76 -10.68 -9.71
N ARG A 50 -23.90 -11.51 -9.14
CA ARG A 50 -24.31 -12.46 -8.10
C ARG A 50 -24.45 -11.71 -6.77
N ALA A 51 -25.30 -12.21 -5.88
CA ALA A 51 -25.53 -11.58 -4.57
C ALA A 51 -24.22 -11.35 -3.77
N SER A 52 -23.24 -12.25 -3.95
CA SER A 52 -21.88 -12.14 -3.38
C SER A 52 -21.10 -10.91 -3.86
N ASP A 53 -21.34 -10.46 -5.08
CA ASP A 53 -20.62 -9.34 -5.69
C ASP A 53 -21.14 -8.02 -5.09
N VAL A 54 -22.46 -7.94 -4.86
CA VAL A 54 -23.12 -6.82 -4.19
C VAL A 54 -22.71 -6.71 -2.72
N GLU A 55 -22.50 -7.84 -2.05
CA GLU A 55 -22.06 -7.88 -0.65
C GLU A 55 -20.60 -7.46 -0.48
N SER A 56 -19.74 -7.85 -1.43
CA SER A 56 -18.35 -7.41 -1.52
C SER A 56 -18.25 -5.90 -1.77
N GLU A 57 -19.07 -5.36 -2.68
CA GLU A 57 -19.17 -3.91 -2.92
C GLU A 57 -19.64 -3.13 -1.68
N ARG A 58 -20.59 -3.68 -0.90
CA ARG A 58 -21.01 -3.07 0.36
C ARG A 58 -19.89 -3.04 1.38
N HIS A 59 -19.10 -4.11 1.47
CA HIS A 59 -17.95 -4.18 2.38
C HIS A 59 -16.87 -3.15 2.03
N VAL A 60 -16.53 -3.01 0.74
CA VAL A 60 -15.56 -2.02 0.26
C VAL A 60 -16.05 -0.59 0.49
N ARG A 61 -17.32 -0.30 0.22
CA ARG A 61 -17.92 1.03 0.49
C ARG A 61 -17.97 1.35 1.98
N GLU A 62 -18.17 0.36 2.83
CA GLU A 62 -18.16 0.52 4.28
C GLU A 62 -16.76 0.82 4.81
N GLN A 63 -15.74 0.12 4.31
CA GLN A 63 -14.34 0.43 4.61
C GLN A 63 -13.97 1.87 4.18
N HIS A 64 -14.35 2.29 2.97
CA HIS A 64 -14.08 3.65 2.50
C HIS A 64 -14.78 4.72 3.35
N ARG A 65 -16.01 4.46 3.82
CA ARG A 65 -16.72 5.37 4.75
C ARG A 65 -16.03 5.45 6.12
N GLN A 66 -15.53 4.34 6.63
CA GLN A 66 -14.79 4.33 7.90
C GLN A 66 -13.46 5.10 7.78
N GLU A 67 -12.77 4.97 6.65
CA GLU A 67 -11.55 5.73 6.35
C GLU A 67 -11.81 7.24 6.18
N GLU A 68 -12.88 7.64 5.48
CA GLU A 68 -13.26 9.05 5.37
C GLU A 68 -13.67 9.66 6.72
N SER A 69 -14.39 8.89 7.54
CA SER A 69 -14.75 9.30 8.90
C SER A 69 -13.51 9.52 9.76
N TRP A 70 -12.52 8.63 9.66
CA TRP A 70 -11.24 8.76 10.33
C TRP A 70 -10.44 9.98 9.85
N ARG A 71 -10.38 10.23 8.52
CA ARG A 71 -9.74 11.43 7.94
C ARG A 71 -10.34 12.74 8.46
N ARG A 72 -11.66 12.80 8.62
CA ARG A 72 -12.35 13.98 9.20
C ARG A 72 -12.05 14.15 10.68
N SER A 73 -11.86 13.04 11.40
CA SER A 73 -11.60 13.02 12.84
C SER A 73 -10.13 13.33 13.19
N ALA A 74 -9.20 13.11 12.26
CA ALA A 74 -7.76 13.35 12.45
C ALA A 74 -7.30 14.80 12.16
N GLY A 75 -8.19 15.68 11.67
CA GLY A 75 -8.11 17.15 11.77
C GLY A 75 -6.87 17.89 11.24
N GLY A 76 -6.99 18.47 10.04
CA GLY A 76 -6.24 19.65 9.60
C GLY A 76 -7.03 20.41 8.53
N GLN A 77 -7.47 21.63 8.83
CA GLN A 77 -8.26 22.47 7.92
C GLN A 77 -7.46 22.76 6.64
N SER A 78 -7.89 22.21 5.51
CA SER A 78 -7.43 22.68 4.20
C SER A 78 -8.28 23.88 3.78
N HIS A 79 -7.63 25.01 3.53
CA HIS A 79 -8.22 26.24 3.02
C HIS A 79 -9.08 25.98 1.79
N ARG A 80 -10.36 26.34 1.86
CA ARG A 80 -11.22 26.47 0.67
C ARG A 80 -10.75 27.70 -0.12
N ALA A 81 -10.12 27.48 -1.26
CA ALA A 81 -10.06 28.48 -2.32
C ALA A 81 -11.48 28.63 -2.89
N ALA A 82 -12.04 29.83 -2.78
CA ALA A 82 -13.30 30.20 -3.38
C ALA A 82 -13.15 30.31 -4.90
N THR A 83 -13.90 29.52 -5.65
CA THR A 83 -14.25 29.82 -7.04
C THR A 83 -15.76 29.89 -7.12
N GLY A 84 -16.28 31.12 -7.14
CA GLY A 84 -17.69 31.38 -7.44
C GLY A 84 -17.95 31.21 -8.93
N ILE A 85 -19.04 30.53 -9.28
CA ILE A 85 -19.69 30.63 -10.58
C ILE A 85 -21.20 30.62 -10.31
N GLY A 86 -21.88 31.58 -10.94
CA GLY A 86 -23.22 32.04 -10.63
C GLY A 86 -24.34 31.06 -10.98
N SER A 87 -25.44 31.24 -10.24
CA SER A 87 -26.76 30.69 -10.49
C SER A 87 -27.37 31.29 -11.77
N GLY A 88 -27.67 30.44 -12.76
CA GLY A 88 -28.46 30.78 -13.94
C GLY A 88 -29.60 29.80 -14.10
N SER A 89 -30.83 30.28 -13.87
CA SER A 89 -32.10 29.61 -14.13
C SER A 89 -32.41 29.57 -15.63
N GLY A 90 -32.80 28.41 -16.17
CA GLY A 90 -33.28 28.27 -17.54
C GLY A 90 -34.18 27.05 -17.71
N SER A 91 -35.48 27.31 -17.84
CA SER A 91 -36.55 26.39 -18.23
C SER A 91 -36.56 26.17 -19.75
N GLY A 92 -36.83 24.96 -20.24
CA GLY A 92 -37.11 24.71 -21.67
C GLY A 92 -37.25 23.22 -22.02
N GLU A 93 -38.35 22.89 -22.67
CA GLU A 93 -38.86 21.55 -23.01
C GLU A 93 -38.08 20.79 -24.11
N GLY A 94 -38.06 19.45 -23.96
CA GLY A 94 -38.42 18.46 -24.99
C GLY A 94 -37.63 18.35 -26.30
N THR A 95 -36.83 17.29 -26.44
CA THR A 95 -36.81 16.46 -27.67
C THR A 95 -36.49 15.00 -27.33
N ALA A 96 -37.35 14.09 -27.78
CA ALA A 96 -37.17 12.65 -27.74
C ALA A 96 -36.09 12.19 -28.74
N GLY A 97 -35.30 11.17 -28.37
CA GLY A 97 -34.58 10.37 -29.36
C GLY A 97 -33.18 9.90 -28.97
N ALA A 98 -33.08 8.92 -28.06
CA ALA A 98 -32.09 7.83 -28.13
C ALA A 98 -32.40 6.82 -27.02
N ARG A 99 -33.17 5.78 -27.37
CA ARG A 99 -33.26 4.57 -26.54
C ARG A 99 -31.95 3.79 -26.69
N GLY A 100 -31.29 3.52 -25.58
CA GLY A 100 -30.35 2.41 -25.42
C GLY A 100 -28.89 2.70 -25.77
N ALA A 101 -28.16 3.36 -24.87
CA ALA A 101 -26.77 3.00 -24.64
C ALA A 101 -26.76 2.15 -23.36
N ASP A 102 -26.63 0.85 -23.58
CA ASP A 102 -26.65 -0.21 -22.58
C ASP A 102 -25.60 0.03 -21.49
N VAL A 103 -25.92 -0.46 -20.30
CA VAL A 103 -25.16 -0.28 -19.06
C VAL A 103 -23.77 -0.87 -19.22
N ARG A 104 -22.75 0.01 -19.30
CA ARG A 104 -21.33 -0.20 -18.97
C ARG A 104 -20.85 -1.63 -19.24
N ALA A 105 -20.31 -1.87 -20.44
CA ALA A 105 -19.45 -3.02 -20.67
C ALA A 105 -18.22 -2.88 -19.76
N TRP A 106 -18.28 -3.56 -18.61
CA TRP A 106 -17.18 -3.63 -17.65
C TRP A 106 -15.92 -4.10 -18.38
N GLY A 107 -14.86 -3.30 -18.32
CA GLY A 107 -13.52 -3.72 -18.69
C GLY A 107 -13.15 -4.94 -17.86
N LYS A 108 -13.07 -6.12 -18.49
CA LYS A 108 -12.79 -7.39 -17.82
C LYS A 108 -11.35 -7.53 -17.33
N THR A 109 -10.54 -6.50 -17.50
CA THR A 109 -9.12 -6.53 -17.16
C THR A 109 -8.95 -6.14 -15.69
N LEU A 110 -8.36 -7.06 -14.94
CA LEU A 110 -7.88 -6.83 -13.58
C LEU A 110 -6.37 -6.61 -13.63
N LEU A 111 -5.87 -5.56 -13.00
CA LEU A 111 -4.43 -5.38 -12.79
C LEU A 111 -4.01 -6.04 -11.48
N LEU A 112 -2.91 -6.80 -11.50
CA LEU A 112 -2.18 -7.24 -10.31
C LEU A 112 -0.80 -6.60 -10.33
N THR A 113 -0.51 -5.72 -9.36
CA THR A 113 0.78 -5.03 -9.26
C THR A 113 1.59 -5.52 -8.05
N GLY A 114 2.90 -5.27 -8.09
CA GLY A 114 3.85 -5.62 -7.04
C GLY A 114 5.06 -4.67 -7.08
N ALA A 115 6.03 -4.87 -6.18
CA ALA A 115 7.05 -3.87 -5.86
C ALA A 115 7.84 -3.34 -7.07
N GLY A 116 7.98 -4.15 -8.12
CA GLY A 116 8.62 -3.74 -9.38
C GLY A 116 8.03 -2.48 -10.02
N ILE A 117 6.72 -2.23 -9.89
CA ILE A 117 6.09 -1.02 -10.44
C ILE A 117 6.57 0.26 -9.72
N SER A 118 7.04 0.14 -8.48
CA SER A 118 7.49 1.26 -7.65
C SER A 118 9.00 1.47 -7.66
N VAL A 119 9.76 0.69 -8.43
CA VAL A 119 11.22 0.87 -8.58
C VAL A 119 11.56 2.24 -9.15
N ALA A 120 10.86 2.66 -10.21
CA ALA A 120 11.03 3.99 -10.79
C ALA A 120 10.50 5.13 -9.88
N SER A 121 9.89 4.81 -8.74
CA SER A 121 9.51 5.76 -7.70
C SER A 121 10.59 5.90 -6.61
N GLY A 122 11.73 5.23 -6.76
CA GLY A 122 12.82 5.22 -5.76
C GLY A 122 12.64 4.18 -4.65
N LEU A 123 11.63 3.30 -4.73
CA LEU A 123 11.44 2.21 -3.78
C LEU A 123 12.20 0.97 -4.24
N ALA A 124 12.86 0.27 -3.31
CA ALA A 124 13.51 -1.00 -3.64
C ALA A 124 12.46 -2.06 -4.01
N ASP A 125 12.86 -3.08 -4.76
CA ASP A 125 12.08 -4.32 -4.90
C ASP A 125 12.73 -5.48 -4.11
N TYR A 126 12.03 -6.61 -4.03
CA TYR A 126 12.53 -7.76 -3.27
C TYR A 126 13.52 -8.62 -4.06
N ARG A 127 13.31 -8.75 -5.37
CA ARG A 127 13.89 -9.84 -6.18
C ARG A 127 14.52 -9.38 -7.50
N GLY A 128 14.49 -8.10 -7.81
CA GLY A 128 15.17 -7.58 -9.00
C GLY A 128 16.68 -7.76 -8.90
N THR A 129 17.38 -7.36 -9.96
CA THR A 129 18.85 -7.38 -10.02
C THR A 129 19.48 -6.62 -8.85
N ASN A 130 18.84 -5.52 -8.43
CA ASN A 130 19.19 -4.72 -7.26
C ASN A 130 18.22 -4.93 -6.07
N GLY A 131 17.49 -6.06 -6.07
CA GLY A 131 16.48 -6.36 -5.07
C GLY A 131 17.05 -6.79 -3.73
N THR A 132 16.24 -6.68 -2.69
CA THR A 132 16.66 -6.91 -1.30
C THR A 132 17.20 -8.30 -1.04
N TYR A 133 16.54 -9.36 -1.52
CA TYR A 133 17.03 -10.74 -1.35
C TYR A 133 18.30 -11.01 -2.19
N THR A 134 18.47 -10.30 -3.31
CA THR A 134 19.65 -10.39 -4.18
C THR A 134 20.87 -9.73 -3.50
N LEU A 135 20.68 -8.54 -2.94
CA LEU A 135 21.76 -7.75 -2.32
C LEU A 135 22.05 -8.14 -0.86
N ASN A 136 21.08 -8.73 -0.16
CA ASN A 136 21.18 -9.08 1.25
C ASN A 136 20.66 -10.50 1.52
N LYS A 137 21.49 -11.51 1.23
CA LYS A 137 21.12 -12.94 1.39
C LYS A 137 20.78 -13.35 2.83
N THR A 138 21.23 -12.58 3.82
CA THR A 138 20.94 -12.82 5.24
C THR A 138 19.66 -12.14 5.71
N TYR A 139 19.04 -11.31 4.86
CA TYR A 139 17.79 -10.64 5.18
C TYR A 139 16.69 -11.66 5.47
N LYS A 140 15.99 -11.47 6.59
CA LYS A 140 14.79 -12.22 6.92
C LYS A 140 13.68 -11.23 7.30
N PRO A 141 12.52 -11.28 6.63
CA PRO A 141 11.38 -10.52 7.10
C PRO A 141 10.93 -11.03 8.47
N ILE A 142 10.27 -10.19 9.24
CA ILE A 142 9.62 -10.62 10.48
C ILE A 142 8.42 -11.49 10.10
N TYR A 143 8.42 -12.74 10.56
CA TYR A 143 7.31 -13.65 10.30
C TYR A 143 6.09 -13.31 11.14
N TYR A 144 4.89 -13.60 10.64
CA TYR A 144 3.64 -13.30 11.36
C TYR A 144 3.60 -13.97 12.75
N ASN A 145 4.02 -15.22 12.86
CA ASN A 145 4.08 -15.93 14.15
C ASN A 145 5.07 -15.27 15.12
N GLU A 146 6.23 -14.81 14.63
CA GLU A 146 7.22 -14.07 15.42
C GLU A 146 6.65 -12.74 15.91
N PHE A 147 6.00 -11.99 15.01
CA PHE A 147 5.32 -10.73 15.33
C PHE A 147 4.24 -10.93 16.40
N CYS A 148 3.42 -11.97 16.28
CA CYS A 148 2.38 -12.27 17.25
C CYS A 148 2.96 -12.70 18.61
N ALA A 149 3.98 -13.55 18.61
CA ALA A 149 4.51 -14.16 19.82
C ALA A 149 5.44 -13.23 20.64
N SER A 150 6.10 -12.25 20.01
CA SER A 150 7.17 -11.49 20.66
C SER A 150 6.93 -9.99 20.66
N HIS A 151 6.84 -9.40 21.86
CA HIS A 151 6.79 -7.94 22.04
C HIS A 151 8.04 -7.25 21.47
N GLU A 152 9.21 -7.84 21.67
CA GLU A 152 10.47 -7.30 21.15
C GLU A 152 10.56 -7.39 19.62
N ALA A 153 9.98 -8.44 19.01
CA ALA A 153 9.86 -8.48 17.55
C ALA A 153 8.95 -7.37 17.02
N ARG A 154 7.86 -7.03 17.72
CA ARG A 154 6.98 -5.90 17.35
C ARG A 154 7.66 -4.55 17.50
N LYS A 155 8.44 -4.33 18.57
CA LYS A 155 9.23 -3.11 18.73
C LYS A 155 10.23 -2.95 17.59
N ARG A 156 10.96 -4.02 17.26
CA ARG A 156 11.89 -4.03 16.12
C ARG A 156 11.16 -3.74 14.81
N TYR A 157 10.01 -4.37 14.56
CA TYR A 157 9.19 -4.11 13.38
C TYR A 157 8.83 -2.61 13.28
N TRP A 158 8.16 -2.07 14.29
CA TRP A 158 7.66 -0.70 14.26
C TRP A 158 8.79 0.34 14.22
N ALA A 159 9.93 0.10 14.87
CA ALA A 159 11.09 0.97 14.80
C ALA A 159 11.68 1.05 13.38
N ARG A 160 11.83 -0.11 12.72
CA ARG A 160 12.34 -0.17 11.34
C ARG A 160 11.37 0.49 10.36
N SER A 161 10.07 0.23 10.51
CA SER A 161 9.03 0.88 9.70
C SER A 161 8.98 2.39 9.94
N PHE A 162 9.15 2.84 11.19
CA PHE A 162 9.18 4.26 11.56
C PHE A 162 10.31 5.01 10.86
N LEU A 163 11.53 4.47 10.88
CA LEU A 163 12.67 5.07 10.18
C LEU A 163 12.47 5.03 8.66
N GLY A 164 11.97 3.90 8.18
CA GLY A 164 11.74 3.62 6.77
C GLY A 164 10.69 4.46 6.07
N TRP A 165 9.69 4.90 6.83
CA TRP A 165 8.58 5.72 6.36
C TRP A 165 8.99 6.89 5.47
N THR A 166 10.09 7.56 5.81
CA THR A 166 10.52 8.76 5.09
C THR A 166 10.81 8.48 3.62
N THR A 167 11.35 7.30 3.31
CA THR A 167 11.56 6.83 1.94
C THR A 167 10.22 6.70 1.20
N LEU A 168 9.22 6.08 1.84
CA LEU A 168 7.87 5.93 1.29
C LEU A 168 7.16 7.28 1.12
N HIS A 169 7.32 8.20 2.08
CA HIS A 169 6.66 9.50 2.08
C HIS A 169 7.26 10.48 1.06
N GLN A 170 8.56 10.37 0.78
CA GLN A 170 9.21 11.18 -0.27
C GLN A 170 8.95 10.61 -1.67
N ALA A 171 8.85 9.29 -1.78
CA ALA A 171 8.55 8.63 -3.04
C ALA A 171 7.15 9.03 -3.55
N LYS A 172 7.03 9.10 -4.87
CA LYS A 172 5.80 9.48 -5.55
C LYS A 172 5.47 8.47 -6.63
N ALA A 173 4.20 8.33 -6.93
CA ALA A 173 3.75 7.55 -8.08
C ALA A 173 4.49 7.97 -9.36
N ASN A 174 4.97 6.98 -10.11
CA ASN A 174 5.66 7.17 -11.38
C ASN A 174 4.72 7.00 -12.59
N ASP A 175 5.26 7.02 -13.80
CA ASP A 175 4.45 6.95 -15.03
C ASP A 175 3.71 5.61 -15.20
N ALA A 176 4.22 4.52 -14.64
CA ALA A 176 3.53 3.23 -14.67
C ALA A 176 2.24 3.27 -13.83
N HIS A 177 2.28 3.89 -12.65
CA HIS A 177 1.09 4.10 -11.83
C HIS A 177 0.07 5.00 -12.54
N ARG A 178 0.53 6.10 -13.15
CA ARG A 178 -0.33 6.97 -13.95
C ARG A 178 -0.93 6.26 -15.16
N ALA A 179 -0.19 5.35 -15.79
CA ALA A 179 -0.70 4.53 -16.87
C ALA A 179 -1.83 3.60 -16.41
N CYS A 180 -1.75 3.00 -15.22
CA CYS A 180 -2.85 2.22 -14.65
C CYS A 180 -4.15 3.06 -14.52
N GLY A 181 -4.04 4.29 -14.00
CA GLY A 181 -5.17 5.22 -13.93
C GLY A 181 -5.76 5.55 -15.30
N ARG A 182 -4.91 5.87 -16.28
CA ARG A 182 -5.35 6.16 -17.66
C ARG A 182 -6.05 4.96 -18.33
N LEU A 183 -5.58 3.74 -18.09
CA LEU A 183 -6.27 2.54 -18.58
C LEU A 183 -7.68 2.38 -17.97
N ALA A 184 -7.86 2.81 -16.72
CA ALA A 184 -9.17 2.84 -16.09
C ALA A 184 -10.08 3.95 -16.65
N GLU A 185 -9.54 5.14 -16.91
CA GLU A 185 -10.26 6.23 -17.55
C GLU A 185 -10.73 5.86 -18.96
N LEU A 186 -9.97 5.03 -19.68
CA LEU A 186 -10.33 4.47 -20.98
C LEU A 186 -11.34 3.31 -20.90
N GLY A 187 -11.74 2.88 -19.70
CA GLY A 187 -12.66 1.74 -19.50
C GLY A 187 -12.04 0.37 -19.80
N ILE A 188 -10.71 0.29 -19.91
CA ILE A 188 -9.99 -0.95 -20.21
C ILE A 188 -9.79 -1.79 -18.94
N VAL A 189 -9.56 -1.11 -17.80
CA VAL A 189 -9.31 -1.68 -16.48
C VAL A 189 -10.36 -1.19 -15.50
N ASP A 190 -11.04 -2.10 -14.81
CA ASP A 190 -12.06 -1.72 -13.83
C ASP A 190 -11.61 -1.94 -12.38
N ASN A 191 -10.58 -2.75 -12.16
CA ASN A 191 -10.13 -3.12 -10.82
C ASN A 191 -8.61 -3.28 -10.78
N LEU A 192 -8.04 -3.03 -9.61
CA LEU A 192 -6.62 -3.22 -9.34
C LEU A 192 -6.44 -3.95 -7.99
N ILE A 193 -5.57 -4.95 -7.98
CA ILE A 193 -5.02 -5.54 -6.76
C ILE A 193 -3.55 -5.19 -6.72
N THR A 194 -3.07 -4.66 -5.60
CA THR A 194 -1.64 -4.42 -5.38
C THR A 194 -1.13 -5.21 -4.20
N GLN A 195 0.05 -5.78 -4.35
CA GLN A 195 0.83 -6.36 -3.25
C GLN A 195 1.65 -5.30 -2.50
N ASN A 196 1.68 -4.06 -3.01
CA ASN A 196 2.47 -2.98 -2.42
C ASN A 196 1.74 -2.39 -1.21
N VAL A 197 2.54 -1.88 -0.26
CA VAL A 197 2.06 -1.17 0.94
C VAL A 197 2.26 0.35 0.84
N ASP A 198 2.65 0.85 -0.34
CA ASP A 198 3.03 2.25 -0.61
C ASP A 198 1.84 3.19 -0.82
N SER A 199 0.62 2.64 -0.99
CA SER A 199 -0.62 3.40 -1.25
C SER A 199 -0.61 4.28 -2.51
N PHE A 200 0.33 4.11 -3.45
CA PHE A 200 0.40 4.98 -4.63
C PHE A 200 -0.83 4.89 -5.53
N HIS A 201 -1.39 3.70 -5.71
CA HIS A 201 -2.59 3.48 -6.52
C HIS A 201 -3.82 4.25 -6.01
N PRO A 202 -4.31 4.04 -4.77
CA PRO A 202 -5.49 4.77 -4.28
C PRO A 202 -5.26 6.28 -4.15
N LEU A 203 -4.02 6.73 -3.96
CA LEU A 203 -3.68 8.16 -3.93
C LEU A 203 -3.64 8.80 -5.32
N THR A 204 -3.20 8.06 -6.35
CA THR A 204 -3.00 8.60 -7.71
C THR A 204 -4.28 8.56 -8.53
N HIS A 205 -5.08 7.50 -8.39
CA HIS A 205 -6.31 7.30 -9.15
C HIS A 205 -7.41 6.76 -8.23
N PRO A 206 -7.96 7.61 -7.33
CA PRO A 206 -8.95 7.20 -6.32
C PRO A 206 -10.28 6.70 -6.92
N HIS A 207 -10.53 6.97 -8.20
CA HIS A 207 -11.71 6.50 -8.92
C HIS A 207 -11.61 5.01 -9.32
N LEU A 208 -10.41 4.43 -9.35
CA LEU A 208 -10.18 3.02 -9.69
C LEU A 208 -10.20 2.15 -8.41
N PRO A 209 -11.19 1.25 -8.25
CA PRO A 209 -11.23 0.33 -7.11
C PRO A 209 -9.92 -0.44 -6.96
N THR A 210 -9.28 -0.26 -5.80
CA THR A 210 -7.98 -0.84 -5.50
C THR A 210 -8.04 -1.67 -4.22
N ILE A 211 -7.58 -2.92 -4.29
CA ILE A 211 -7.36 -3.79 -3.12
C ILE A 211 -5.87 -3.78 -2.80
N GLU A 212 -5.53 -3.28 -1.62
CA GLU A 212 -4.17 -3.35 -1.05
C GLU A 212 -4.02 -4.69 -0.31
N LEU A 213 -3.57 -5.73 -1.02
CA LEU A 213 -3.58 -7.12 -0.56
C LEU A 213 -2.75 -7.35 0.71
N HIS A 214 -1.66 -6.62 0.86
CA HIS A 214 -0.78 -6.67 2.03
C HIS A 214 -1.00 -5.49 2.98
N GLY A 215 -2.11 -4.77 2.79
CA GLY A 215 -2.44 -3.58 3.56
C GLY A 215 -1.57 -2.37 3.23
N TYR A 216 -1.32 -1.48 4.20
CA TYR A 216 -0.73 -0.18 3.92
C TYR A 216 0.02 0.45 5.09
N LEU A 217 0.99 1.28 4.75
CA LEU A 217 1.71 2.12 5.71
C LEU A 217 1.15 3.55 5.58
N ARG A 218 0.23 3.99 6.45
CA ARG A 218 -0.39 5.34 6.34
C ARG A 218 -0.28 6.29 7.54
N SER A 219 0.38 5.95 8.66
CA SER A 219 0.43 6.89 9.80
C SER A 219 1.68 6.78 10.69
N LEU A 220 2.36 7.92 10.90
CA LEU A 220 3.51 8.10 11.79
C LEU A 220 3.28 8.98 13.00
N SER A 221 2.20 9.77 13.04
CA SER A 221 2.07 10.85 14.01
C SER A 221 2.13 10.33 15.45
N GLN A 222 1.39 9.26 15.73
CA GLN A 222 1.41 8.59 17.03
C GLN A 222 2.78 7.96 17.36
N LEU A 223 3.44 7.33 16.38
CA LEU A 223 4.77 6.72 16.61
C LEU A 223 5.83 7.78 16.93
N SER A 224 5.78 8.94 16.28
CA SER A 224 6.72 10.04 16.54
C SER A 224 6.55 10.60 17.96
N MET A 225 5.30 10.83 18.39
CA MET A 225 4.99 11.33 19.72
C MET A 225 5.43 10.37 20.83
N LEU A 226 5.23 9.06 20.62
CA LEU A 226 5.64 8.04 21.60
C LEU A 226 7.16 7.85 21.68
N ASN A 227 7.92 8.30 20.68
CA ASN A 227 9.36 8.03 20.53
C ASN A 227 10.18 9.28 20.17
N PRO A 228 10.27 10.30 21.05
CA PRO A 228 10.95 11.56 20.75
C PRO A 228 12.44 11.37 20.40
N ALA A 229 13.14 10.45 21.07
CA ALA A 229 14.54 10.15 20.76
C ALA A 229 14.73 9.55 19.35
N TRP A 230 13.84 8.64 18.95
CA TRP A 230 13.84 8.08 17.60
C TRP A 230 13.43 9.10 16.55
N ALA A 231 12.51 10.01 16.86
CA ALA A 231 12.14 11.12 15.98
C ALA A 231 13.31 12.11 15.78
N ALA A 232 14.07 12.42 16.83
CA ALA A 232 15.28 13.24 16.72
C ALA A 232 16.37 12.54 15.89
N PHE A 233 16.53 11.22 16.09
CA PHE A 233 17.46 10.41 15.27
C PHE A 233 17.04 10.41 13.80
N LEU A 234 15.76 10.17 13.49
CA LEU A 234 15.22 10.24 12.13
C LEU A 234 15.46 11.62 11.49
N THR A 235 15.24 12.70 12.24
CA THR A 235 15.54 14.06 11.79
C THR A 235 17.01 14.21 11.42
N THR A 236 17.92 13.69 12.25
CA THR A 236 19.37 13.70 11.98
C THR A 236 19.70 12.94 10.69
N LEU A 237 19.11 11.76 10.49
CA LEU A 237 19.30 10.97 9.26
C LEU A 237 18.83 11.71 8.01
N LEU A 238 17.72 12.44 8.09
CA LEU A 238 17.19 13.24 6.99
C LEU A 238 18.08 14.46 6.70
N THR A 239 18.46 15.22 7.72
CA THR A 239 19.28 16.45 7.57
C THR A 239 20.67 16.13 7.03
N THR A 240 21.26 15.02 7.44
CA THR A 240 22.57 14.56 6.93
C THR A 240 22.50 13.96 5.53
N GLY A 241 21.30 13.77 4.98
CA GLY A 241 21.10 13.09 3.71
C GLY A 241 21.47 11.60 3.74
N ALA A 242 21.59 11.00 4.93
CA ALA A 242 21.90 9.58 5.07
C ALA A 242 20.84 8.67 4.42
N LEU A 243 19.63 9.19 4.22
CA LEU A 243 18.53 8.54 3.52
C LEU A 243 18.36 8.99 2.06
N ASN A 244 19.07 10.04 1.61
CA ASN A 244 18.90 10.68 0.30
C ASN A 244 19.78 10.08 -0.82
N THR A 245 20.61 9.09 -0.52
CA THR A 245 21.51 8.52 -1.54
C THR A 245 20.82 7.38 -2.28
N GLU A 246 20.53 7.63 -3.57
CA GLU A 246 20.05 6.61 -4.52
C GLU A 246 21.13 5.58 -4.89
N ASP A 247 22.40 5.89 -4.58
CA ASP A 247 23.53 5.00 -4.79
C ASP A 247 23.65 3.95 -3.66
N PRO A 248 23.45 2.65 -3.94
CA PRO A 248 23.59 1.58 -2.96
C PRO A 248 24.98 1.50 -2.31
N HIS A 249 26.03 2.01 -2.96
CA HIS A 249 27.40 2.04 -2.41
C HIS A 249 27.56 3.08 -1.30
N SER A 250 26.97 4.27 -1.48
CA SER A 250 26.95 5.33 -0.48
C SER A 250 26.10 4.95 0.74
N ARG A 251 24.95 4.29 0.53
CA ARG A 251 24.14 3.71 1.62
C ARG A 251 24.90 2.64 2.42
N ARG A 252 25.67 1.78 1.74
CA ARG A 252 26.53 0.78 2.40
C ARG A 252 27.58 1.40 3.32
N LYS A 253 28.11 2.58 2.96
CA LYS A 253 29.13 3.30 3.74
C LYS A 253 28.57 3.88 5.04
N LEU A 254 27.27 4.19 5.09
CA LEU A 254 26.54 4.69 6.26
C LEU A 254 25.83 3.59 7.07
N GLY A 255 25.78 2.36 6.55
CA GLY A 255 25.22 1.20 7.25
C GLY A 255 23.69 1.10 7.29
N LEU A 256 22.97 1.99 6.58
CA LEU A 256 21.50 2.06 6.60
C LEU A 256 20.91 1.47 5.31
N LYS A 257 20.20 0.35 5.42
CA LYS A 257 19.58 -0.36 4.29
C LYS A 257 18.07 -0.20 4.33
N ALA A 258 17.48 0.39 3.28
CA ALA A 258 16.02 0.42 3.10
C ALA A 258 15.58 -0.81 2.30
N ASN A 259 14.44 -1.39 2.71
CA ASN A 259 13.81 -2.52 2.08
C ASN A 259 12.55 -2.08 1.27
N PRO A 260 11.90 -2.96 0.51
CA PRO A 260 10.80 -2.61 -0.43
C PRO A 260 9.49 -2.25 0.28
N ASP A 261 9.30 -2.78 1.49
CA ASP A 261 8.28 -2.34 2.44
C ASP A 261 8.65 -1.02 3.13
N GLY A 262 9.71 -0.36 2.65
CA GLY A 262 10.20 0.92 3.12
C GLY A 262 11.05 0.83 4.38
N ASP A 263 11.04 -0.29 5.11
CA ASP A 263 11.67 -0.36 6.44
C ASP A 263 13.20 -0.19 6.38
N ILE A 264 13.80 0.34 7.45
CA ILE A 264 15.25 0.53 7.55
C ILE A 264 15.81 -0.31 8.67
N ASP A 265 16.79 -1.17 8.34
CA ASP A 265 17.58 -1.87 9.35
C ASP A 265 18.76 -1.01 9.83
N VAL A 266 18.83 -0.80 11.14
CA VAL A 266 19.91 -0.09 11.83
C VAL A 266 20.68 -1.09 12.70
N PRO A 267 21.92 -1.45 12.32
CA PRO A 267 22.74 -2.38 13.10
C PRO A 267 22.92 -1.91 14.54
N ASN A 268 22.76 -2.83 15.50
CA ASN A 268 22.91 -2.59 16.94
C ASN A 268 22.00 -1.50 17.54
N ALA A 269 20.94 -1.10 16.84
CA ALA A 269 20.01 -0.12 17.39
C ALA A 269 19.28 -0.68 18.63
N PRO A 270 19.02 0.15 19.64
CA PRO A 270 18.36 -0.26 20.88
C PRO A 270 16.84 -0.38 20.67
N TYR A 271 16.40 -1.30 19.79
CA TYR A 271 14.99 -1.50 19.42
C TYR A 271 14.08 -1.73 20.63
N THR A 272 14.62 -2.28 21.72
CA THR A 272 13.93 -2.52 23.00
C THR A 272 13.34 -1.24 23.63
N THR A 273 13.87 -0.07 23.28
CA THR A 273 13.41 1.24 23.75
C THR A 273 12.22 1.79 22.96
N PHE A 274 11.91 1.21 21.80
CA PHE A 274 10.85 1.69 20.94
C PHE A 274 9.48 1.38 21.53
N ARG A 275 8.57 2.34 21.48
CA ARG A 275 7.18 2.27 21.95
C ARG A 275 6.23 2.31 20.76
N TYR A 276 5.15 1.53 20.81
CA TYR A 276 4.12 1.54 19.77
C TYR A 276 2.73 1.60 20.43
N PRO A 277 1.73 2.27 19.82
CA PRO A 277 0.42 2.42 20.44
C PRO A 277 -0.33 1.08 20.47
N ALA A 278 -1.23 0.93 21.43
CA ALA A 278 -2.18 -0.18 21.39
C ALA A 278 -3.20 0.01 20.25
N CYS A 279 -3.82 -1.07 19.81
CA CYS A 279 -4.87 -1.04 18.80
C CYS A 279 -6.05 -0.20 19.30
N PRO A 280 -6.39 0.93 18.64
CA PRO A 280 -7.44 1.84 19.10
C PRO A 280 -8.82 1.19 19.10
N VAL A 281 -9.07 0.27 18.15
CA VAL A 281 -10.33 -0.49 18.07
C VAL A 281 -10.46 -1.45 19.25
N CYS A 282 -9.37 -2.11 19.66
CA CYS A 282 -9.40 -3.01 20.80
C CYS A 282 -9.56 -2.24 22.12
N LEU A 283 -8.89 -1.09 22.26
CA LEU A 283 -9.06 -0.19 23.39
C LEU A 283 -10.52 0.29 23.52
N ALA A 284 -11.17 0.63 22.39
CA ALA A 284 -12.56 1.06 22.40
C ALA A 284 -13.56 -0.08 22.69
N LYS A 285 -13.17 -1.34 22.49
CA LYS A 285 -14.02 -2.53 22.66
C LYS A 285 -13.91 -3.19 24.04
N THR A 286 -13.24 -2.56 25.01
CA THR A 286 -13.08 -3.14 26.36
C THR A 286 -14.44 -3.37 27.02
N SER A 287 -14.87 -4.63 27.08
CA SER A 287 -15.98 -5.10 27.91
C SER A 287 -15.44 -5.77 29.18
N SER A 288 -16.30 -5.95 30.18
CA SER A 288 -15.96 -6.64 31.44
C SER A 288 -15.55 -8.12 31.29
N THR A 289 -15.71 -8.70 30.09
CA THR A 289 -15.35 -10.10 29.77
C THR A 289 -14.22 -10.22 28.74
N ALA A 290 -13.71 -9.10 28.23
CA ALA A 290 -12.67 -9.08 27.20
C ALA A 290 -11.26 -9.08 27.82
N PRO A 291 -10.26 -9.70 27.16
CA PRO A 291 -8.86 -9.62 27.59
C PRO A 291 -8.40 -8.16 27.65
N THR A 292 -7.86 -7.77 28.80
CA THR A 292 -7.49 -6.40 29.13
C THR A 292 -6.33 -5.92 28.27
N VAL A 293 -6.53 -4.80 27.58
CA VAL A 293 -5.44 -4.07 26.92
C VAL A 293 -4.87 -3.09 27.94
N SER A 294 -3.59 -3.24 28.26
CA SER A 294 -2.85 -2.33 29.14
C SER A 294 -2.00 -1.37 28.30
N THR A 295 -2.05 -0.10 28.69
CA THR A 295 -1.22 0.96 28.13
C THR A 295 -0.52 1.72 29.23
N ASP A 296 0.61 2.34 28.91
CA ASP A 296 1.19 3.37 29.78
C ASP A 296 0.43 4.72 29.64
N ALA A 297 0.91 5.74 30.36
CA ALA A 297 0.27 7.05 30.45
C ALA A 297 0.15 7.78 29.09
N ASP A 298 1.01 7.46 28.13
CA ASP A 298 0.98 8.08 26.79
C ASP A 298 0.22 7.21 25.77
N GLY A 299 -0.35 6.08 26.20
CA GLY A 299 -1.13 5.18 25.34
C GLY A 299 -0.28 4.13 24.59
N ALA A 300 1.00 3.96 24.94
CA ALA A 300 1.79 2.89 24.35
C ALA A 300 1.37 1.54 24.93
N TRP A 301 1.36 0.51 24.08
CA TRP A 301 1.04 -0.85 24.49
C TRP A 301 2.09 -1.40 25.47
N THR A 302 1.66 -2.00 26.57
CA THR A 302 2.57 -2.55 27.60
C THR A 302 2.26 -4.01 27.94
N PRO A 303 3.29 -4.83 28.25
CA PRO A 303 3.08 -6.10 28.96
C PRO A 303 2.36 -5.88 30.30
N PRO A 304 1.55 -6.83 30.79
CA PRO A 304 1.37 -8.19 30.30
C PRO A 304 0.22 -8.36 29.28
N SER A 305 -0.21 -7.30 28.60
CA SER A 305 -1.29 -7.37 27.60
C SER A 305 -1.11 -8.55 26.63
N THR A 306 -2.19 -9.28 26.38
CA THR A 306 -2.20 -10.39 25.39
C THR A 306 -3.03 -10.04 24.15
N THR A 307 -3.74 -8.92 24.17
CA THR A 307 -4.58 -8.40 23.08
C THR A 307 -4.29 -6.92 22.83
N GLY A 308 -5.04 -6.29 21.93
CA GLY A 308 -4.82 -4.89 21.57
C GLY A 308 -3.49 -4.64 20.86
N ILE A 309 -2.90 -5.67 20.24
CA ILE A 309 -1.70 -5.52 19.41
C ILE A 309 -2.08 -4.70 18.17
N LEU A 310 -1.43 -3.55 17.99
CA LEU A 310 -1.48 -2.84 16.72
C LEU A 310 -0.81 -3.72 15.67
N LYS A 311 -1.62 -4.19 14.72
CA LYS A 311 -1.14 -4.90 13.54
C LYS A 311 -0.78 -3.88 12.47
N PRO A 312 0.22 -4.18 11.63
CA PRO A 312 0.34 -3.52 10.34
C PRO A 312 -1.01 -3.63 9.64
N ALA A 313 -1.51 -2.51 9.10
CA ALA A 313 -2.73 -2.53 8.30
C ALA A 313 -2.51 -3.37 7.05
#